data_AF-A0AAV8WR81-F1
#
_entry.id   AF-A0AAV8WR81-F1
#
_cell.length_a   1.000
_cell.length_b   1.000
_cell.length_c   1.000
_cell.angle_alpha   90.00
_cell.angle_beta   90.00
_cell.angle_gamma   90.00
#
_symmetry.space_group_name_H-M   'P 1'
#
loop_
_entity.id
_entity.type
_entity.pdbx_description
1 polymer ?
#
loop_
_entity_poly.entity_id
_entity_poly.type
_entity_poly.pdbx_seq_one_letter_code
_entity_poly.pdbx_strand_id
1 'polypeptide(L)'
;MATLEDKILGEKLHNYCSSSEESDNENSNSDSENTTKQISSTEEVASHPEISKWEGTSSNTGPKGVIKDWQRYKQLENERRKEDEREKLELMKKLTLTVQSALDEERERAALEDPDLAELLNDDFLVKYQKQRMQEMLQQTNHNIKFGN
;
A
#
# COMPACT_ATOMS: atom_id res chain seq x y z
N MET A 1 -9.23 27.02 -13.49
CA MET A 1 -9.82 25.82 -14.10
C MET A 1 -9.04 24.62 -13.58
N ALA A 2 -9.72 23.60 -13.05
CA ALA A 2 -9.05 22.41 -12.52
C ALA A 2 -8.44 21.59 -13.67
N THR A 3 -7.20 21.13 -13.49
CA THR A 3 -6.47 20.30 -14.45
C THR A 3 -6.99 18.86 -14.41
N LEU A 4 -6.63 18.03 -15.40
CA LEU A 4 -7.12 16.66 -15.50
C LEU A 4 -6.60 15.80 -14.34
N GLU A 5 -5.36 16.04 -13.92
CA GLU A 5 -4.77 15.39 -12.75
C GLU A 5 -5.54 15.71 -11.45
N ASP A 6 -6.00 16.95 -11.24
CA ASP A 6 -6.77 17.34 -10.04
C ASP A 6 -8.08 16.56 -9.90
N LYS A 7 -8.74 16.25 -11.02
CA LYS A 7 -10.01 15.50 -11.04
C LYS A 7 -9.81 14.02 -10.72
N ILE A 8 -8.66 13.46 -11.08
CA ILE A 8 -8.34 12.05 -10.87
C ILE A 8 -7.88 11.82 -9.43
N LEU A 9 -7.13 12.76 -8.85
CA LEU A 9 -6.66 12.68 -7.47
C LEU A 9 -7.71 13.14 -6.44
N GLY A 10 -8.83 13.73 -6.88
CA GLY A 10 -9.89 14.18 -5.98
C GLY A 10 -9.55 15.46 -5.19
N GLU A 11 -8.52 16.18 -5.62
CA GLU A 11 -8.07 17.40 -4.95
C GLU A 11 -9.02 18.56 -5.31
N LYS A 12 -9.86 18.97 -4.34
CA LYS A 12 -10.70 20.16 -4.48
C LYS A 12 -9.84 21.42 -4.45
N LEU A 13 -9.61 22.03 -5.61
CA LEU A 13 -8.83 23.26 -5.76
C LEU A 13 -9.42 24.48 -5.01
N HIS A 14 -10.71 24.47 -4.70
CA HIS A 14 -11.42 25.62 -4.13
C HIS A 14 -12.31 25.19 -2.95
N ASN A 15 -11.94 25.65 -1.75
CA ASN A 15 -12.70 25.50 -0.51
C ASN A 15 -13.37 26.82 -0.07
N TYR A 16 -13.58 27.75 -0.99
CA TYR A 16 -14.24 29.01 -0.67
C TYR A 16 -15.76 28.79 -0.62
N CYS A 17 -16.33 28.89 0.58
CA CYS A 17 -17.74 29.18 0.74
C CYS A 17 -18.01 30.54 0.09
N SER A 18 -18.83 30.57 -0.96
CA SER A 18 -19.42 31.81 -1.45
C SER A 18 -20.31 32.38 -0.35
N SER A 19 -19.76 33.26 0.48
CA SER A 19 -20.56 34.13 1.34
C SER A 19 -21.32 35.11 0.44
N SER A 20 -22.50 34.69 -0.03
CA SER A 20 -23.55 35.66 -0.31
C SER A 20 -24.06 36.14 1.04
N GLU A 21 -23.57 37.32 1.46
CA GLU A 21 -24.25 38.15 2.45
C GLU A 21 -25.61 38.56 1.87
N GLU A 22 -26.67 37.79 2.16
CA GLU A 22 -28.02 38.32 2.22
C GLU A 22 -28.33 38.49 3.71
N SER A 23 -28.18 39.71 4.18
CA SER A 23 -28.66 40.13 5.48
C SER A 23 -30.18 40.13 5.45
N ASP A 24 -30.83 39.15 6.07
CA ASP A 24 -32.17 39.37 6.60
C ASP A 24 -32.32 38.69 7.96
N ASN A 25 -32.56 39.56 8.93
CA ASN A 25 -32.68 39.31 10.34
C ASN A 25 -34.17 39.34 10.66
N GLU A 26 -34.84 38.19 10.81
CA GLU A 26 -36.07 38.13 11.60
C GLU A 26 -36.15 36.87 12.47
N ASN A 27 -36.09 37.16 13.77
CA ASN A 27 -36.32 36.32 14.92
C ASN A 27 -37.81 35.94 15.01
N SER A 28 -38.15 34.65 15.13
CA SER A 28 -39.41 34.27 15.78
C SER A 28 -39.40 32.83 16.31
N ASN A 29 -39.47 32.72 17.62
CA ASN A 29 -39.86 31.51 18.36
C ASN A 29 -41.26 31.04 17.92
N SER A 30 -41.47 29.73 17.79
CA SER A 30 -42.69 29.10 18.33
C SER A 30 -42.59 27.57 18.29
N ASP A 31 -43.00 27.01 19.44
CA ASP A 31 -43.24 25.61 19.78
C ASP A 31 -44.15 24.81 18.83
N SER A 32 -44.01 23.49 18.99
CA SER A 32 -45.02 22.44 18.81
C SER A 32 -45.51 22.14 17.39
N GLU A 33 -45.32 20.90 16.92
CA GLU A 33 -46.41 19.93 16.85
C GLU A 33 -45.92 18.58 16.29
N ASN A 34 -46.35 17.55 17.00
CA ASN A 34 -46.15 16.13 16.81
C ASN A 34 -46.79 15.65 15.50
N THR A 35 -46.02 15.15 14.53
CA THR A 35 -46.58 14.34 13.43
C THR A 35 -45.75 13.08 13.18
N THR A 36 -46.16 12.03 13.89
CA THR A 36 -45.84 10.63 13.63
C THR A 36 -46.13 10.28 12.17
N LYS A 37 -45.08 10.10 11.36
CA LYS A 37 -45.15 9.39 10.07
C LYS A 37 -44.28 8.14 10.17
N GLN A 38 -44.94 7.02 10.42
CA GLN A 38 -44.37 5.71 10.19
C GLN A 38 -44.06 5.57 8.69
N ILE A 39 -42.78 5.45 8.37
CA ILE A 39 -42.30 5.01 7.07
C ILE A 39 -41.61 3.68 7.33
N SER A 40 -42.28 2.61 6.92
CA SER A 40 -41.73 1.27 6.82
C SER A 40 -40.68 1.26 5.70
N SER A 41 -39.41 1.32 6.08
CA SER A 41 -38.29 0.99 5.19
C SER A 41 -37.49 -0.14 5.82
N THR A 42 -37.64 -1.31 5.20
CA THR A 42 -36.71 -2.43 5.31
C THR A 42 -35.36 -1.95 4.78
N GLU A 43 -34.48 -1.53 5.68
CA GLU A 43 -33.07 -1.27 5.37
C GLU A 43 -32.21 -2.14 6.28
N GLU A 44 -31.26 -2.79 5.63
CA GLU A 44 -30.32 -3.73 6.21
C GLU A 44 -29.64 -3.12 7.44
N VAL A 45 -29.60 -3.91 8.53
CA VAL A 45 -28.89 -3.55 9.75
C VAL A 45 -27.40 -3.49 9.40
N ALA A 46 -26.94 -2.32 8.95
CA ALA A 46 -25.54 -1.97 8.95
C ALA A 46 -25.05 -2.18 10.38
N SER A 47 -24.22 -3.20 10.58
CA SER A 47 -23.60 -3.47 11.87
C SER A 47 -22.82 -2.22 12.27
N HIS A 48 -23.39 -1.40 13.14
CA HIS A 48 -22.65 -0.34 13.79
C HIS A 48 -21.39 -0.97 14.41
N PRO A 49 -20.19 -0.38 14.21
CA PRO A 49 -18.99 -0.91 14.84
C PRO A 49 -19.26 -1.01 16.33
N GLU A 50 -19.05 -2.21 16.91
CA GLU A 50 -19.25 -2.45 18.34
C GLU A 50 -18.60 -1.31 19.12
N ILE A 51 -19.43 -0.55 19.82
CA ILE A 51 -18.98 0.52 20.70
C ILE A 51 -18.05 -0.13 21.70
N SER A 52 -16.75 0.12 21.55
CA SER A 52 -15.69 -0.48 22.36
C SER A 52 -16.05 -0.27 23.83
N LYS A 53 -16.44 -1.37 24.50
CA LYS A 53 -16.82 -1.35 25.91
C LYS A 53 -15.63 -0.81 26.69
N TRP A 54 -15.80 0.35 27.30
CA TRP A 54 -14.73 1.04 28.01
C TRP A 54 -14.28 0.19 29.21
N GLU A 55 -13.11 -0.44 29.13
CA GLU A 55 -12.53 -1.33 30.15
C GLU A 55 -11.97 -0.59 31.39
N GLY A 56 -12.43 0.63 31.67
CA GLY A 56 -12.04 1.38 32.88
C GLY A 56 -10.59 1.87 32.94
N THR A 57 -9.76 1.56 31.93
CA THR A 57 -8.43 2.16 31.75
C THR A 57 -8.43 3.10 30.55
N SER A 58 -8.01 4.36 30.74
CA SER A 58 -7.73 5.32 29.67
C SER A 58 -6.48 4.85 28.92
N SER A 59 -6.69 3.89 28.02
CA SER A 59 -5.66 3.31 27.16
C SER A 59 -5.67 3.92 25.75
N ASN A 60 -6.65 4.78 25.47
CA ASN A 60 -6.90 5.46 24.20
C ASN A 60 -6.68 6.99 24.30
N THR A 61 -6.39 7.52 25.48
CA THR A 61 -6.10 8.96 25.68
C THR A 61 -4.87 9.16 26.59
N GLY A 62 -4.25 10.33 26.50
CA GLY A 62 -3.06 10.67 27.28
C GLY A 62 -1.78 9.92 26.87
N PRO A 63 -0.71 9.97 27.69
CA PRO A 63 0.60 9.43 27.32
C PRO A 63 0.62 7.93 27.00
N LYS A 64 -0.23 7.14 27.67
CA LYS A 64 -0.35 5.70 27.40
C LYS A 64 -1.03 5.41 26.06
N GLY A 65 -2.02 6.21 25.67
CA GLY A 65 -2.63 6.15 24.35
C GLY A 65 -1.62 6.41 23.25
N VAL A 66 -0.80 7.45 23.40
CA VAL A 66 0.28 7.78 22.44
C VAL A 66 1.26 6.62 22.27
N ILE A 67 1.65 5.95 23.35
CA ILE A 67 2.54 4.78 23.29
C ILE A 67 1.87 3.62 22.52
N LYS A 68 0.59 3.35 22.79
CA LYS A 68 -0.19 2.30 22.12
C LYS A 68 -0.35 2.59 20.62
N ASP A 69 -0.63 3.84 20.27
CA ASP A 69 -0.76 4.28 18.89
C ASP A 69 0.57 4.14 18.14
N TRP A 70 1.69 4.50 18.78
CA TRP A 70 3.01 4.31 18.19
C TRP A 70 3.36 2.84 17.95
N GLN A 71 3.06 1.97 18.91
CA GLN A 71 3.25 0.52 18.74
C GLN A 71 2.43 -0.03 17.57
N ARG A 72 1.15 0.36 17.48
CA ARG A 72 0.27 -0.02 16.38
C ARG A 72 0.75 0.53 15.04
N TYR A 73 1.20 1.79 15.01
CA TYR A 73 1.80 2.40 13.82
C TYR A 73 3.03 1.61 13.35
N LYS A 74 3.94 1.23 14.26
CA LYS A 74 5.12 0.44 13.91
C LYS A 74 4.80 -0.96 13.42
N GLN A 75 3.76 -1.58 13.97
CA GLN A 75 3.25 -2.84 13.44
C GLN A 75 2.76 -2.67 11.99
N LEU A 76 1.88 -1.70 11.74
CA LEU A 76 1.34 -1.42 10.41
C LEU A 76 2.43 -1.02 9.41
N GLU A 77 3.42 -0.24 9.83
CA GLU A 77 4.57 0.15 8.99
C GLU A 77 5.37 -1.08 8.52
N ASN A 78 5.56 -2.07 9.41
CA ASN A 78 6.25 -3.30 9.08
C ASN A 78 5.41 -4.24 8.21
N GLU A 79 4.11 -4.32 8.44
CA GLU A 79 3.18 -5.08 7.60
C GLU A 79 3.12 -4.49 6.19
N ARG A 80 2.96 -3.17 6.07
CA ARG A 80 2.99 -2.45 4.79
C ARG A 80 4.28 -2.70 4.03
N ARG A 81 5.45 -2.62 4.68
CA ARG A 81 6.74 -2.86 3.99
C ARG A 81 6.81 -4.26 3.38
N LYS A 82 6.29 -5.29 4.06
CA LYS A 82 6.25 -6.66 3.53
C LYS A 82 5.26 -6.80 2.38
N GLU A 83 4.15 -6.09 2.43
CA GLU A 83 3.15 -6.04 1.36
C GLU A 83 3.73 -5.35 0.12
N ASP A 84 4.34 -4.17 0.28
CA ASP A 84 5.03 -3.43 -0.79
C ASP A 84 6.10 -4.31 -1.48
N GLU A 85 6.89 -5.06 -0.71
CA GLU A 85 7.90 -5.98 -1.26
C GLU A 85 7.27 -7.14 -2.04
N ARG A 86 6.16 -7.70 -1.56
CA ARG A 86 5.40 -8.74 -2.27
C ARG A 86 4.84 -8.19 -3.58
N GLU A 87 4.17 -7.04 -3.54
CA GLU A 87 3.59 -6.39 -4.71
C GLU A 87 4.66 -6.06 -5.76
N LYS A 88 5.83 -5.57 -5.32
CA LYS A 88 6.97 -5.32 -6.21
C LYS A 88 7.45 -6.59 -6.90
N LEU A 89 7.56 -7.71 -6.17
CA LEU A 89 7.95 -9.00 -6.74
C LEU A 89 6.90 -9.54 -7.73
N GLU A 90 5.62 -9.39 -7.41
CA GLU A 90 4.53 -9.79 -8.31
C GLU A 90 4.49 -8.93 -9.58
N LEU A 91 4.68 -7.62 -9.44
CA LEU A 91 4.76 -6.71 -10.57
C LEU A 91 5.98 -7.05 -11.45
N MET A 92 7.15 -7.29 -10.83
CA MET A 92 8.34 -7.72 -11.56
C MET A 92 8.05 -9.00 -12.35
N LYS A 93 7.47 -10.03 -11.72
CA LYS A 93 7.08 -11.28 -12.40
C LYS A 93 6.13 -11.03 -13.55
N LYS A 94 5.12 -10.18 -13.37
CA LYS A 94 4.15 -9.82 -14.40
C LYS A 94 4.82 -9.12 -15.60
N LEU A 95 5.75 -8.22 -15.33
CA LEU A 95 6.47 -7.49 -16.38
C LEU A 95 7.52 -8.37 -17.08
N THR A 96 8.14 -9.32 -16.38
CA THR A 96 9.08 -10.28 -16.98
C THR A 96 8.37 -11.36 -17.79
N LEU A 97 7.11 -11.71 -17.48
CA LEU A 97 6.34 -12.68 -18.25
C LEU A 97 6.15 -12.30 -19.73
N THR A 98 6.17 -11.00 -20.06
CA THR A 98 6.05 -10.54 -21.46
C THR A 98 7.37 -10.53 -22.22
N VAL A 99 8.50 -10.73 -21.54
CA VAL A 99 9.83 -10.82 -22.16
C VAL A 99 10.53 -12.02 -21.54
N GLN A 100 10.33 -13.20 -22.14
CA GLN A 100 11.14 -14.37 -21.86
C GLN A 100 12.60 -13.94 -22.01
N SER A 101 13.41 -14.08 -20.95
CA SER A 101 14.81 -13.71 -21.07
C SER A 101 15.49 -14.73 -22.00
N ALA A 102 16.48 -14.30 -22.78
CA ALA A 102 17.23 -15.22 -23.65
C ALA A 102 17.81 -16.41 -22.88
N LEU A 103 18.09 -16.23 -21.58
CA LEU A 103 18.57 -17.27 -20.67
C LEU A 103 17.47 -18.28 -20.32
N ASP A 104 16.22 -17.83 -20.15
CA ASP A 104 15.09 -18.72 -19.89
C ASP A 104 14.73 -19.55 -21.12
N GLU A 105 14.80 -18.96 -22.33
CA GLU A 105 14.64 -19.70 -23.59
C GLU A 105 15.73 -20.76 -23.79
N GLU A 106 16.99 -20.43 -23.47
CA GLU A 106 18.11 -21.38 -23.56
C GLU A 106 17.97 -22.52 -22.55
N ARG A 107 17.52 -22.22 -21.32
CA ARG A 107 17.27 -23.24 -20.30
C ARG A 107 16.11 -24.17 -20.68
N GLU A 108 15.01 -23.63 -21.22
CA GLU A 108 13.88 -24.43 -21.69
C GLU A 108 14.26 -25.28 -22.91
N ARG A 109 15.03 -24.72 -23.85
CA ARG A 109 15.56 -25.47 -24.99
C ARG A 109 16.51 -26.58 -24.54
N ALA A 110 17.42 -26.30 -23.61
CA ALA A 110 18.31 -27.31 -23.04
C ALA A 110 17.51 -28.41 -22.33
N ALA A 111 16.45 -28.08 -21.59
CA ALA A 111 15.58 -29.06 -20.95
C ALA A 111 14.81 -29.96 -21.94
N LEU A 112 14.54 -29.47 -23.17
CA LEU A 112 13.87 -30.23 -24.23
C LEU A 112 14.84 -31.05 -25.10
N GLU A 113 16.05 -30.53 -25.35
CA GLU A 113 17.02 -31.11 -26.26
C GLU A 113 18.03 -32.05 -25.56
N ASP A 114 18.41 -31.77 -24.31
CA ASP A 114 19.44 -32.53 -23.58
C ASP A 114 19.19 -32.55 -22.04
N PRO A 115 18.62 -33.65 -21.50
CA PRO A 115 18.32 -33.76 -20.07
C PRO A 115 19.57 -33.80 -19.18
N ASP A 116 20.71 -34.28 -19.69
CA ASP A 116 21.97 -34.33 -18.92
C ASP A 116 22.54 -32.92 -18.77
N LEU A 117 22.43 -32.11 -19.83
CA LEU A 117 22.79 -30.69 -19.78
C LEU A 117 21.86 -29.90 -18.84
N ALA A 118 20.57 -30.23 -18.81
CA ALA A 118 19.61 -29.60 -17.91
C ALA A 118 19.89 -29.94 -16.43
N GLU A 119 20.29 -31.17 -16.12
CA GLU A 119 20.73 -31.56 -14.78
C GLU A 119 22.00 -30.79 -14.37
N LEU A 120 22.98 -30.68 -15.28
CA LEU A 120 24.21 -29.95 -15.03
C LEU A 120 23.99 -28.45 -14.81
N LEU A 121 23.10 -27.81 -15.58
CA LEU A 121 22.77 -26.39 -15.42
C LEU A 121 22.03 -26.09 -14.10
N ASN A 122 21.35 -27.08 -13.53
CA ASN A 122 20.65 -26.98 -12.27
C ASN A 122 21.46 -27.52 -11.08
N ASP A 123 22.72 -27.92 -11.28
CA ASP A 123 23.58 -28.37 -10.20
C ASP A 123 23.81 -27.26 -9.17
N ASP A 124 23.41 -27.54 -7.93
CA ASP A 124 23.55 -26.66 -6.77
C ASP A 124 24.99 -26.16 -6.57
N PHE A 125 25.99 -27.00 -6.87
CA PHE A 125 27.39 -26.60 -6.74
C PHE A 125 27.76 -25.54 -7.77
N LEU A 126 27.42 -25.76 -9.05
CA LEU A 126 27.71 -24.82 -10.14
C LEU A 126 26.98 -23.48 -9.94
N VAL A 127 25.72 -23.51 -9.52
CA VAL A 127 24.94 -22.29 -9.24
C VAL A 127 25.57 -21.49 -8.09
N LYS A 128 25.99 -22.17 -7.00
CA LYS A 128 26.67 -21.51 -5.88
C LYS A 128 28.01 -20.91 -6.30
N TYR A 129 28.79 -21.65 -7.09
CA TYR A 129 30.07 -21.18 -7.60
C TYR A 129 29.92 -19.94 -8.49
N GLN A 130 28.94 -19.94 -9.41
CA GLN A 130 28.66 -18.80 -10.28
C GLN A 130 28.30 -17.55 -9.46
N LYS A 131 27.43 -17.69 -8.45
CA LYS A 131 27.06 -16.60 -7.54
C LYS A 131 28.27 -16.06 -6.77
N GLN A 132 29.07 -16.96 -6.20
CA GLN A 132 30.27 -16.58 -5.47
C GLN A 132 31.25 -15.81 -6.37
N ARG A 133 31.49 -16.30 -7.59
CA ARG A 133 32.43 -15.66 -8.50
C ARG A 133 31.98 -14.27 -8.95
N MET A 134 30.68 -14.10 -9.17
CA MET A 134 30.10 -12.79 -9.49
C MET A 134 30.26 -11.82 -8.32
N GLN A 135 30.03 -12.27 -7.10
CA GLN A 135 30.23 -11.47 -5.89
C GLN A 135 31.70 -11.05 -5.71
N GLU A 136 32.65 -11.96 -5.94
CA GLU A 136 34.08 -11.66 -5.92
C GLU A 136 34.45 -10.59 -6.96
N MET A 137 33.95 -10.73 -8.20
CA MET A 137 34.15 -9.75 -9.26
C MET A 137 33.61 -8.37 -8.89
N LEU A 138 32.39 -8.30 -8.36
CA LEU A 138 31.79 -7.03 -7.92
C LEU A 138 32.61 -6.37 -6.81
N GLN A 139 33.07 -7.15 -5.82
CA GLN A 139 33.93 -6.65 -4.74
C GLN A 139 35.25 -6.09 -5.26
N GLN A 140 35.87 -6.73 -6.26
CA GLN A 140 37.07 -6.24 -6.91
C GLN A 140 36.84 -4.93 -7.69
N THR A 141 35.69 -4.80 -8.37
CA THR A 141 35.34 -3.58 -9.11
C THR A 141 34.85 -2.44 -8.21
N ASN A 142 34.45 -2.72 -6.97
CA ASN A 142 33.99 -1.71 -6.01
C ASN A 142 35.13 -0.86 -5.40
N HIS A 143 36.38 -1.08 -5.79
CA HIS A 143 37.47 -0.16 -5.45
C HIS A 143 37.53 0.99 -6.47
N ASN A 144 37.32 2.21 -5.96
CA ASN A 144 37.55 3.52 -6.60
C ASN A 144 36.38 4.16 -7.36
N ILE A 145 35.24 4.28 -6.69
CA ILE A 145 34.34 5.40 -6.99
C ILE A 145 34.54 6.47 -5.90
N LYS A 146 35.58 7.30 -6.06
CA LYS A 146 35.71 8.56 -5.31
C LYS A 146 35.17 9.68 -6.19
N PHE A 147 34.05 10.26 -5.80
CA PHE A 147 33.54 11.51 -6.39
C PHE A 147 33.56 12.60 -5.33
N GLY A 148 34.05 13.78 -5.71
CA GLY A 148 34.29 14.91 -4.80
C GLY A 148 35.59 14.76 -4.00
N ASN A 149 36.35 15.86 -3.91
CA ASN A 149 37.40 16.02 -2.90
C ASN A 149 36.78 16.44 -1.57
#